data_AF-A0A8T5ZKI1-F1
#
_entry.id   AF-A0A8T5ZKI1-F1
#
_cell.length_a   1.000
_cell.length_b   1.000
_cell.length_c   1.000
_cell.angle_alpha   90.00
_cell.angle_beta   90.00
_cell.angle_gamma   90.00
#
_symmetry.space_group_name_H-M   'P 1'
#
loop_
_entity.id
_entity.type
_entity.pdbx_description
1 polymer ?
#
loop_
_entity_poly.entity_id
_entity_poly.type
_entity_poly.pdbx_seq_one_letter_code
_entity_poly.pdbx_strand_id
1 'polypeptide(L)' 'GDYRVVFKTGDYFKKQNLESFFPEIPVEFHINKVNEHYHVPLLLSQYGYSIYRGS' A
#
# COMPACT_ATOMS: atom_id res chain seq x y z
N GLY A 1 -9.12 15.05 6.15
CA GLY A 1 -7.68 15.35 6.31
C GLY A 1 -6.87 14.38 5.50
N ASP A 2 -5.55 14.53 5.56
CA ASP A 2 -4.61 13.78 4.74
C ASP A 2 -4.01 12.66 5.58
N TYR A 3 -3.97 11.46 5.01
CA TYR A 3 -3.54 10.26 5.70
C TYR A 3 -2.57 9.48 4.85
N ARG A 4 -1.78 8.62 5.50
CA ARG A 4 -0.85 7.72 4.84
C ARG A 4 -0.91 6.33 5.46
N VAL A 5 -1.03 5.32 4.61
CA VAL A 5 -0.73 3.93 4.98
C VAL A 5 0.66 3.56 4.45
N VAL A 6 1.38 2.72 5.18
CA VAL A 6 2.70 2.23 4.76
C VAL A 6 2.69 0.72 4.81
N PHE A 7 2.77 0.09 3.64
CA PHE A 7 2.92 -1.36 3.53
C PHE A 7 4.40 -1.73 3.61
N LYS A 8 4.79 -2.53 4.61
CA LYS A 8 6.18 -2.99 4.81
C LYS A 8 6.52 -4.16 3.87
N THR A 9 6.44 -3.91 2.56
CA THR A 9 6.57 -4.95 1.52
C THR A 9 7.99 -5.50 1.38
N GLY A 10 9.02 -4.71 1.67
CA GLY A 10 10.39 -5.20 1.71
C GLY A 10 10.55 -6.31 2.75
N ASP A 11 10.04 -6.10 3.96
CA ASP A 11 10.06 -7.13 5.02
C ASP A 11 9.23 -8.37 4.63
N TYR A 12 8.08 -8.16 3.97
CA TYR A 12 7.23 -9.25 3.48
C TYR A 12 7.96 -10.17 2.49
N PHE A 13 8.66 -9.59 1.49
CA PHE A 13 9.42 -10.38 0.52
C PHE A 13 10.70 -10.96 1.13
N LYS A 14 11.40 -10.21 2.00
CA LYS A 14 12.58 -10.68 2.71
C LYS A 14 12.32 -11.95 3.52
N LYS A 15 11.17 -12.03 4.21
CA LYS A 15 10.73 -13.23 4.94
C LYS A 15 10.55 -14.48 4.06
N GLN A 16 10.38 -14.29 2.76
CA GLN A 16 10.23 -15.35 1.76
C GLN A 16 11.52 -15.58 0.96
N ASN A 17 12.64 -14.97 1.37
CA ASN A 17 13.91 -14.99 0.64
C ASN A 17 13.78 -14.46 -0.80
N LEU A 18 12.87 -13.51 -1.02
CA LEU A 18 12.66 -12.82 -2.29
C LEU A 18 13.16 -11.37 -2.19
N GLU A 19 13.81 -10.91 -3.25
CA GLU A 19 14.18 -9.50 -3.40
C GLU A 19 12.95 -8.67 -3.81
N SER A 20 12.95 -7.38 -3.46
CA SER A 20 11.95 -6.44 -3.93
C SER A 20 12.61 -5.11 -4.25
N PHE A 21 12.08 -4.42 -5.26
CA PHE A 21 12.51 -3.06 -5.56
C PHE A 21 12.14 -2.06 -4.47
N PHE A 22 11.10 -2.37 -3.68
CA PHE A 22 10.51 -1.44 -2.73
C PHE A 22 10.84 -1.88 -1.29
N PRO A 23 11.57 -1.07 -0.51
CA PRO A 23 11.75 -1.36 0.92
C PRO A 23 10.41 -1.27 1.67
N GLU A 24 9.54 -0.36 1.25
CA GLU A 24 8.16 -0.21 1.68
C GLU A 24 7.36 0.58 0.62
N ILE A 25 6.03 0.54 0.70
CA ILE A 25 5.13 1.28 -0.19
C ILE A 25 4.26 2.22 0.65
N PRO A 26 4.56 3.53 0.69
CA PRO A 26 3.67 4.54 1.23
C PRO A 26 2.54 4.89 0.25
N VAL A 27 1.32 5.01 0.75
CA VAL A 27 0.16 5.49 -0.03
C VAL A 27 -0.51 6.62 0.73
N GLU A 28 -0.48 7.81 0.13
CA GLU A 28 -1.12 9.01 0.65
C GLU A 28 -2.50 9.18 0.03
N PHE A 29 -3.50 9.52 0.85
CA PHE A 29 -4.88 9.71 0.40
C PHE A 29 -5.65 10.66 1.30
N HIS A 30 -6.72 11.23 0.75
CA HIS A 30 -7.61 12.14 1.46
C HIS A 30 -8.81 11.40 2.03
N ILE A 31 -9.11 11.66 3.30
CA ILE A 31 -10.42 11.38 3.88
C ILE A 31 -11.19 12.70 3.93
N ASN A 32 -12.09 12.88 2.96
CA ASN A 32 -12.94 14.07 2.86
C ASN A 32 -14.31 13.89 3.54
N LYS A 33 -14.74 12.65 3.78
CA LYS A 33 -16.01 12.33 4.44
C LYS A 33 -15.81 11.21 5.46
N VAL A 34 -15.94 11.54 6.74
CA VAL A 34 -15.66 10.60 7.85
C VAL A 34 -16.66 9.45 7.96
N ASN A 35 -17.81 9.55 7.29
CA ASN A 35 -18.86 8.53 7.27
C ASN A 35 -18.81 7.60 6.05
N GLU A 36 -17.87 7.78 5.12
CA GLU A 36 -17.65 6.86 3.99
C GLU A 36 -16.64 5.76 4.36
N HIS A 37 -16.77 4.60 3.71
CA HIS A 37 -15.74 3.56 3.77
C HIS A 37 -14.61 3.88 2.79
N TYR A 38 -13.36 3.68 3.22
CA TYR A 38 -12.17 3.84 2.40
C TYR A 38 -11.40 2.52 2.38
N HIS A 39 -11.47 1.84 1.25
CA HIS A 39 -10.70 0.63 0.98
C HIS A 39 -9.51 0.99 0.08
N VAL A 40 -8.29 0.65 0.50
CA VAL A 40 -7.05 0.96 -0.22
C VAL A 40 -6.30 -0.34 -0.53
N PRO A 41 -6.68 -1.08 -1.59
CA PRO A 41 -6.07 -2.37 -1.93
C PRO A 41 -4.68 -2.19 -2.54
N LEU A 42 -3.80 -3.17 -2.28
CA LEU A 42 -2.48 -3.28 -2.89
C LEU A 42 -2.39 -4.55 -3.75
N LEU A 43 -2.22 -4.36 -5.05
CA LEU A 43 -1.80 -5.43 -5.96
C LEU A 43 -0.27 -5.39 -6.05
N LEU A 44 0.39 -6.48 -5.65
CA LEU A 44 1.84 -6.49 -5.39
C LEU A 44 2.58 -7.56 -6.19
N SER A 45 3.63 -7.13 -6.87
CA SER A 45 4.72 -7.97 -7.40
C SER A 45 6.06 -7.44 -6.86
N GLN A 46 7.15 -8.22 -6.97
CA GLN A 46 8.47 -7.83 -6.45
C GLN A 46 8.99 -6.48 -7.00
N TYR A 47 8.62 -6.15 -8.24
CA TYR A 47 9.14 -5.00 -9.01
C TYR A 47 8.04 -4.08 -9.57
N GLY A 48 6.79 -4.26 -9.16
CA GLY A 48 5.69 -3.40 -9.58
C GLY A 48 4.47 -3.57 -8.68
N TYR A 49 3.67 -2.52 -8.55
CA TYR A 49 2.45 -2.57 -7.76
C TYR A 49 1.39 -1.60 -8.31
N SER A 50 0.13 -1.82 -7.93
CA SER A 50 -0.99 -0.93 -8.25
C SER A 50 -1.79 -0.54 -7.00
N ILE A 51 -1.87 0.78 -6.84
CA ILE A 51 -2.73 1.66 -6.01
C ILE A 51 -4.16 1.95 -6.48
N TYR A 52 -5.25 1.68 -5.76
CA TYR A 52 -6.54 2.33 -6.06
C TYR A 52 -7.47 2.49 -4.84
N ARG A 53 -8.54 3.29 -4.99
CA ARG A 53 -9.67 3.33 -4.04
C ARG A 53 -10.67 2.24 -4.42
N GLY A 54 -10.81 1.23 -3.55
CA GLY A 54 -11.82 0.18 -3.69
C GLY A 54 -13.22 0.64 -3.26
N SER A 55 -14.21 -0.19 -3.54
CA SER A 55 -15.58 -0.09 -3.01
C SER A 55 -15.66 -0.51 -1.55
#